data_AF-A0A1V4W5L2-F1
#
_entry.id   AF-A0A1V4W5L2-F1
#
_cell.length_a   1.000
_cell.length_b   1.000
_cell.length_c   1.000
_cell.angle_alpha   90.00
_cell.angle_beta   90.00
_cell.angle_gamma   90.00
#
_symmetry.space_group_name_H-M   'P 1'
#
loop_
_entity.id
_entity.type
_entity.pdbx_description
1 polymer ?
#
loop_
_entity_poly.entity_id
_entity_poly.type
_entity_poly.pdbx_seq_one_letter_code
_entity_poly.pdbx_strand_id
1 'polypeptide(L)'
;MAKYIPFTDEQIRRANAMDIADFLRRQGEQLTRAGRDWRWKRHDSVTIRGNQWYRHSREEGGLAIDFVREFYGLSFPEAVTLLLGGEGGVEWNQTHKSAPAPRKPFALPEMNSDMRRVYAYLIKQRFIDRDVIAHFAKSKMLYESCERSADKTKEYHNAVFVGYDENGVPRHAHKRGLYTVGGSYRGNVEGSDPAYSFHHIGANDTLYVFEAPIDMLSFITLYPEDWKQNSYVALDGVAEHALLRQLELNPRLQKVVLCLDHDEAGIEAAGRLTEIIQARGYWNVSVRQPEYKDWNEDLKAKNGAASIPAQGHSKLEVLPEICAGLYETCKSLISAHNPDAVLLEHYEKLKPLIANGKLPQGKAPAVTEHLEVMAAAALLAAQRQYRQMEQPAAIEQLIAELQDSYRPHRDRGMLRSRADDLRQDVASLNRQISAAGLRSPEDKHNLIASYLRFALDCVRSQIFVRLEGLKQNTETLCLQKADGNVRQQAEHTGLASQRLML
;
A
#
# COMPACT_ATOMS: atom_id res chain seq x y z
N MET A 1 -30.93 -9.92 -17.66
CA MET A 1 -30.67 -10.77 -16.48
C MET A 1 -29.53 -11.70 -16.83
N ALA A 2 -28.38 -11.61 -16.13
CA ALA A 2 -27.24 -12.49 -16.40
C ALA A 2 -27.58 -13.92 -15.97
N LYS A 3 -27.38 -14.89 -16.89
CA LYS A 3 -27.64 -16.32 -16.69
C LYS A 3 -26.70 -16.83 -15.60
N TYR A 4 -27.22 -17.34 -14.49
CA TYR A 4 -26.40 -17.96 -13.45
C TYR A 4 -25.78 -19.24 -14.00
N ILE A 5 -24.47 -19.24 -14.22
CA ILE A 5 -23.70 -20.42 -14.63
C ILE A 5 -23.11 -21.04 -13.36
N PRO A 6 -23.61 -22.19 -12.87
CA PRO A 6 -23.00 -22.87 -11.73
C PRO A 6 -21.66 -23.47 -12.18
N PHE A 7 -20.56 -23.08 -11.54
CA PHE A 7 -19.26 -23.74 -11.66
C PHE A 7 -19.05 -24.67 -10.48
N THR A 8 -18.50 -25.85 -10.74
CA THR A 8 -18.05 -26.80 -9.72
C THR A 8 -16.81 -26.26 -9.01
N ASP A 9 -16.58 -26.67 -7.75
CA ASP A 9 -15.38 -26.33 -7.00
C ASP A 9 -14.09 -26.74 -7.73
N GLU A 10 -14.15 -27.81 -8.53
CA GLU A 10 -13.04 -28.25 -9.36
C GLU A 10 -12.78 -27.28 -10.52
N GLN A 11 -13.82 -26.78 -11.19
CA GLN A 11 -13.66 -25.74 -12.22
C GLN A 11 -13.07 -24.46 -11.65
N ILE A 12 -13.50 -24.04 -10.46
CA ILE A 12 -12.96 -22.86 -9.76
C ILE A 12 -11.48 -23.10 -9.40
N ARG A 13 -11.14 -24.28 -8.84
CA ARG A 13 -9.77 -24.65 -8.52
C ARG A 13 -8.86 -24.65 -9.75
N ARG A 14 -9.30 -25.25 -10.85
CA ARG A 14 -8.54 -25.26 -12.12
C ARG A 14 -8.33 -23.85 -12.67
N ALA A 15 -9.38 -23.03 -12.69
CA ALA A 15 -9.27 -21.64 -13.14
C ALA A 15 -8.31 -20.84 -12.26
N ASN A 16 -8.37 -21.00 -10.94
CA ASN A 16 -7.42 -20.37 -10.01
C ASN A 16 -6.01 -20.93 -10.09
N ALA A 17 -5.81 -22.13 -10.63
CA ALA A 17 -4.49 -22.74 -10.82
C ALA A 17 -3.80 -22.33 -12.13
N MET A 18 -4.44 -21.49 -12.95
CA MET A 18 -3.87 -20.99 -14.20
C MET A 18 -2.65 -20.11 -13.95
N ASP A 19 -1.57 -20.36 -14.69
CA ASP A 19 -0.37 -19.53 -14.64
C ASP A 19 -0.66 -18.17 -15.31
N ILE A 20 -0.58 -17.10 -14.52
CA ILE A 20 -0.90 -15.75 -14.96
C ILE A 20 0.14 -15.24 -15.95
N ALA A 21 1.41 -15.62 -15.81
CA ALA A 21 2.47 -15.18 -16.71
C ALA A 21 2.28 -15.78 -18.12
N ASP A 22 1.89 -17.05 -18.22
CA ASP A 22 1.56 -17.71 -19.48
C ASP A 22 0.27 -17.16 -20.09
N PHE A 23 -0.75 -16.90 -19.28
CA PHE A 23 -1.97 -16.22 -19.72
C PHE A 23 -1.65 -14.87 -20.37
N LEU A 24 -0.86 -14.02 -19.70
CA LEU A 24 -0.47 -12.69 -20.20
C LEU A 24 0.34 -12.75 -21.49
N ARG A 25 1.35 -13.64 -21.58
CA ARG A 25 2.14 -13.79 -22.81
C ARG A 25 1.28 -14.13 -24.02
N ARG A 26 0.26 -14.98 -23.85
CA ARG A 26 -0.66 -15.34 -24.92
C ARG A 26 -1.59 -14.19 -25.32
N GLN A 27 -1.83 -13.24 -24.42
CA GLN A 27 -2.51 -11.97 -24.74
C GLN A 27 -1.56 -10.92 -25.37
N GLY A 28 -0.31 -11.29 -25.70
CA GLY A 28 0.68 -10.39 -26.28
C GLY A 28 1.33 -9.44 -25.27
N GLU A 29 1.15 -9.69 -23.97
CA GLU A 29 1.70 -8.85 -22.92
C GLU A 29 3.18 -9.12 -22.68
N GLN A 30 3.91 -8.06 -22.29
CA GLN A 30 5.33 -8.15 -21.98
C GLN A 30 5.57 -8.26 -20.47
N LEU A 31 6.38 -9.24 -20.08
CA LEU A 31 6.82 -9.47 -18.71
C LEU A 31 8.34 -9.30 -18.61
N THR A 32 8.81 -8.63 -17.56
CA THR A 32 10.22 -8.54 -17.19
C THR A 32 10.49 -9.35 -15.93
N ARG A 33 11.74 -9.79 -15.74
CA ARG A 33 12.11 -10.46 -14.49
C ARG A 33 12.28 -9.45 -13.36
N ALA A 34 11.68 -9.77 -12.21
CA ALA A 34 11.83 -9.05 -10.95
C ALA A 34 12.21 -10.06 -9.85
N GLY A 35 13.50 -10.42 -9.80
CA GLY A 35 13.96 -11.51 -8.94
C GLY A 35 13.35 -12.85 -9.36
N ARG A 36 12.61 -13.49 -8.44
CA ARG A 36 11.88 -14.74 -8.70
C ARG A 36 10.56 -14.54 -9.43
N ASP A 37 10.04 -13.32 -9.43
CA ASP A 37 8.72 -13.00 -9.95
C ASP A 37 8.81 -12.40 -11.36
N TRP A 38 7.69 -12.38 -12.05
CA TRP A 38 7.51 -11.64 -13.28
C TRP A 38 6.88 -10.30 -12.95
N ARG A 39 7.43 -9.21 -13.46
CA ARG A 39 6.80 -7.88 -13.41
C ARG A 39 6.13 -7.60 -14.73
N TRP A 40 4.88 -7.19 -14.69
CA TRP A 40 4.11 -6.88 -15.90
C TRP A 40 4.46 -5.48 -16.40
N LYS A 41 4.91 -5.34 -17.66
CA LYS A 41 5.34 -4.02 -18.17
C LYS A 41 4.21 -3.00 -18.25
N ARG A 42 2.97 -3.44 -18.54
CA ARG A 42 1.81 -2.54 -18.60
C ARG A 42 1.46 -1.98 -17.21
N HIS A 43 1.67 -2.80 -16.17
CA HIS A 43 1.42 -2.44 -14.78
C HIS A 43 2.66 -2.76 -13.94
N ASP A 44 3.61 -1.83 -13.92
CA ASP A 44 4.94 -1.99 -13.29
C ASP A 44 4.90 -2.30 -11.79
N SER A 45 3.83 -1.90 -11.11
CA SER A 45 3.57 -2.24 -9.71
C SER A 45 3.04 -3.67 -9.50
N VAL A 46 2.77 -4.45 -10.56
CA VAL A 46 2.23 -5.81 -10.47
C VAL A 46 3.34 -6.84 -10.65
N THR A 47 3.52 -7.69 -9.64
CA THR A 47 4.38 -8.87 -9.67
C THR A 47 3.54 -10.15 -9.72
N ILE A 48 4.06 -11.16 -10.40
CA ILE A 48 3.36 -12.40 -10.73
C ILE A 48 4.27 -13.58 -10.43
N ARG A 49 3.74 -14.56 -9.70
CA ARG A 49 4.40 -15.83 -9.40
C ARG A 49 3.42 -16.97 -9.62
N GLY A 50 3.59 -17.69 -10.74
CA GLY A 50 2.70 -18.78 -11.10
C GLY A 50 1.28 -18.27 -11.29
N ASN A 51 0.36 -18.77 -10.48
CA ASN A 51 -1.06 -18.39 -10.45
C ASN A 51 -1.39 -17.27 -9.47
N GLN A 52 -0.39 -16.68 -8.81
CA GLN A 52 -0.54 -15.59 -7.86
C GLN A 52 -0.06 -14.27 -8.46
N TRP A 53 -0.71 -13.19 -8.09
CA TRP A 53 -0.27 -11.83 -8.40
C TRP A 53 -0.36 -10.94 -7.16
N TYR A 54 0.47 -9.91 -7.16
CA TYR A 54 0.48 -8.87 -6.13
C TYR A 54 0.75 -7.51 -6.77
N ARG A 55 -0.09 -6.52 -6.49
CA ARG A 55 0.09 -5.13 -6.91
C ARG A 55 0.61 -4.33 -5.72
N HIS A 56 1.89 -4.01 -5.75
CA HIS A 56 2.61 -3.29 -4.70
C HIS A 56 2.02 -1.90 -4.41
N SER A 57 1.55 -1.19 -5.44
CA SER A 57 0.97 0.16 -5.29
C SER A 57 -0.35 0.19 -4.52
N ARG A 58 -1.02 -0.96 -4.35
CA ARG A 58 -2.31 -1.07 -3.65
C ARG A 58 -2.30 -2.12 -2.54
N GLU A 59 -1.17 -2.79 -2.34
CA GLU A 59 -1.03 -3.96 -1.46
C GLU A 59 -2.13 -5.02 -1.62
N GLU A 60 -2.57 -5.22 -2.86
CA GLU A 60 -3.64 -6.14 -3.22
C GLU A 60 -3.07 -7.32 -4.02
N GLY A 61 -3.61 -8.51 -3.82
CA GLY A 61 -3.21 -9.68 -4.57
C GLY A 61 -4.31 -10.73 -4.60
N GLY A 62 -4.09 -11.77 -5.37
CA GLY A 62 -5.07 -12.84 -5.51
C GLY A 62 -4.57 -13.94 -6.43
N LEU A 63 -5.49 -14.84 -6.77
CA LEU A 63 -5.24 -15.91 -7.72
C LEU A 63 -5.62 -15.48 -9.14
N ALA A 64 -5.51 -16.40 -10.10
CA ALA A 64 -5.78 -16.11 -11.50
C ALA A 64 -7.21 -15.61 -11.78
N ILE A 65 -8.23 -16.11 -11.08
CA ILE A 65 -9.60 -15.57 -11.23
C ILE A 65 -9.65 -14.11 -10.81
N ASP A 66 -9.11 -13.79 -9.64
CA ASP A 66 -9.10 -12.41 -9.13
C ASP A 66 -8.30 -11.48 -10.05
N PHE A 67 -7.21 -11.99 -10.63
CA PHE A 67 -6.42 -11.27 -11.62
C PHE A 67 -7.26 -10.86 -12.83
N VAL A 68 -7.93 -11.83 -13.46
CA VAL A 68 -8.74 -11.55 -14.65
C VAL A 68 -9.90 -10.61 -14.33
N ARG A 69 -10.57 -10.82 -13.20
CA ARG A 69 -11.67 -9.94 -12.78
C ARG A 69 -11.20 -8.51 -12.57
N GLU A 70 -10.04 -8.34 -11.95
CA GLU A 70 -9.46 -7.04 -11.66
C GLU A 70 -9.03 -6.33 -12.96
N PHE A 71 -8.07 -6.92 -13.68
CA PHE A 71 -7.39 -6.25 -14.79
C PHE A 71 -8.16 -6.31 -16.12
N TYR A 72 -9.06 -7.27 -16.30
CA TYR A 72 -9.88 -7.41 -17.52
C TYR A 72 -11.34 -7.01 -17.28
N GLY A 73 -11.71 -6.67 -16.03
CA GLY A 73 -13.05 -6.19 -15.69
C GLY A 73 -14.18 -7.19 -15.89
N LEU A 74 -13.85 -8.48 -15.87
CA LEU A 74 -14.81 -9.55 -16.05
C LEU A 74 -15.54 -9.88 -14.74
N SER A 75 -16.80 -10.30 -14.86
CA SER A 75 -17.53 -10.91 -13.75
C SER A 75 -16.90 -12.26 -13.36
N PHE A 76 -17.27 -12.79 -12.19
CA PHE A 76 -16.76 -14.09 -11.74
C PHE A 76 -17.04 -15.21 -12.78
N PRO A 77 -18.27 -15.37 -13.32
CA PRO A 77 -18.53 -16.36 -14.35
C PRO A 77 -17.70 -16.17 -15.62
N GLU A 78 -17.57 -14.93 -16.11
CA GLU A 78 -16.78 -14.63 -17.31
C GLU A 78 -15.30 -14.91 -17.10
N ALA A 79 -14.76 -14.60 -15.91
CA ALA A 79 -13.38 -14.86 -15.58
C ALA A 79 -13.07 -16.36 -15.50
N VAL A 80 -13.95 -17.14 -14.87
CA VAL A 80 -13.81 -18.61 -14.82
C VAL A 80 -13.89 -19.20 -16.22
N THR A 81 -14.87 -18.77 -17.04
CA THR A 81 -15.01 -19.20 -18.43
C THR A 81 -13.78 -18.85 -19.27
N LEU A 82 -13.24 -17.63 -19.15
CA LEU A 82 -12.04 -17.21 -19.87
C LEU A 82 -10.82 -18.07 -19.51
N LEU A 83 -10.59 -18.27 -18.21
CA LEU A 83 -9.45 -19.03 -17.71
C LEU A 83 -9.52 -20.52 -18.05
N LEU A 84 -10.73 -21.06 -18.22
CA LEU A 84 -10.96 -22.45 -18.65
C LEU A 84 -11.01 -22.63 -20.18
N GLY A 85 -10.86 -21.56 -20.97
CA GLY A 85 -10.82 -21.64 -22.43
C GLY A 85 -12.18 -21.61 -23.15
N GLY A 86 -13.23 -21.06 -22.53
CA GLY A 86 -14.57 -20.94 -23.10
C GLY A 86 -15.48 -22.17 -22.90
N GLU A 87 -16.68 -22.16 -23.51
CA GLU A 87 -17.65 -23.28 -23.47
C GLU A 87 -17.17 -24.53 -24.25
N GLY A 88 -16.07 -24.43 -25.00
CA GLY A 88 -15.57 -25.46 -25.92
C GLY A 88 -14.51 -26.42 -25.38
N GLY A 89 -14.15 -26.35 -24.08
CA GLY A 89 -13.35 -27.39 -23.42
C GLY A 89 -11.99 -27.68 -24.08
N VAL A 90 -11.28 -26.69 -24.59
CA VAL A 90 -9.89 -26.89 -25.02
C VAL A 90 -9.02 -26.95 -23.77
N GLU A 91 -8.52 -28.14 -23.45
CA GLU A 91 -7.59 -28.33 -22.34
C GLU A 91 -6.37 -27.41 -22.52
N TRP A 92 -6.22 -26.46 -21.59
CA TRP A 92 -5.02 -25.66 -21.46
C TRP A 92 -3.88 -26.57 -20.99
N ASN A 93 -3.09 -27.10 -21.94
CA ASN A 93 -1.86 -27.81 -21.63
C ASN A 93 -0.89 -26.84 -20.94
N GLN A 94 -0.88 -26.90 -19.60
CA GLN A 94 0.05 -26.18 -18.76
C GLN A 94 1.45 -26.71 -19.06
N THR A 95 2.40 -25.80 -19.31
CA THR A 95 3.81 -26.19 -19.26
C THR A 95 4.06 -26.77 -17.86
N HIS A 96 4.65 -27.97 -17.80
CA HIS A 96 4.78 -28.76 -16.57
C HIS A 96 5.13 -27.88 -15.36
N LYS A 97 4.27 -27.90 -14.34
CA LYS A 97 4.46 -27.25 -13.04
C LYS A 97 5.82 -27.68 -12.48
N SER A 98 6.84 -26.87 -12.68
CA SER A 98 8.08 -27.03 -11.92
C SER A 98 7.72 -26.64 -10.50
N ALA A 99 7.89 -27.57 -9.55
CA ALA A 99 7.84 -27.22 -8.14
C ALA A 99 8.75 -25.99 -7.91
N PRO A 100 8.37 -25.05 -7.02
CA PRO A 100 9.23 -23.91 -6.71
C PRO A 100 10.64 -24.42 -6.41
N ALA A 101 11.64 -23.87 -7.10
CA ALA A 101 13.01 -24.29 -6.89
C ALA A 101 13.33 -24.21 -5.38
N PRO A 102 14.01 -25.23 -4.80
CA PRO A 102 14.33 -25.24 -3.38
C PRO A 102 15.06 -23.95 -2.99
N ARG A 103 14.72 -23.39 -1.82
CA ARG A 103 15.39 -22.19 -1.30
C ARG A 103 16.88 -22.45 -1.21
N LYS A 104 17.70 -21.67 -1.92
CA LYS A 104 19.14 -21.71 -1.74
C LYS A 104 19.48 -21.33 -0.29
N PRO A 105 20.50 -21.96 0.32
CA PRO A 105 21.01 -21.51 1.61
C PRO A 105 21.52 -20.08 1.50
N PHE A 106 21.34 -19.31 2.57
CA PHE A 106 21.90 -17.97 2.67
C PHE A 106 23.43 -18.03 2.60
N ALA A 107 24.01 -17.17 1.76
CA ALA A 107 25.44 -16.96 1.68
C ALA A 107 25.73 -15.50 1.41
N LEU A 108 26.70 -14.94 2.12
CA LEU A 108 27.15 -13.59 1.87
C LEU A 108 27.82 -13.47 0.49
N PRO A 109 27.57 -12.37 -0.25
CA PRO A 109 28.34 -12.04 -1.45
C PRO A 109 29.84 -11.96 -1.16
N GLU A 110 30.66 -12.32 -2.15
CA GLU A 110 32.12 -12.22 -2.03
C GLU A 110 32.55 -10.77 -1.77
N MET A 111 33.41 -10.61 -0.76
CA MET A 111 33.94 -9.31 -0.36
C MET A 111 35.01 -8.86 -1.35
N ASN A 112 34.90 -7.63 -1.81
CA ASN A 112 35.93 -6.99 -2.62
C ASN A 112 37.18 -6.71 -1.76
N SER A 113 38.35 -6.61 -2.41
CA SER A 113 39.63 -6.40 -1.71
C SER A 113 39.74 -5.06 -0.98
N ASP A 114 38.94 -4.07 -1.38
CA ASP A 114 38.87 -2.77 -0.73
C ASP A 114 37.44 -2.20 -0.74
N MET A 115 37.22 -1.15 0.04
CA MET A 115 35.94 -0.46 0.16
C MET A 115 35.94 0.93 -0.51
N ARG A 116 36.87 1.21 -1.44
CA ARG A 116 37.08 2.56 -1.96
C ARG A 116 35.82 3.12 -2.62
N ARG A 117 35.06 2.29 -3.35
CA ARG A 117 33.84 2.75 -4.04
C ARG A 117 32.70 2.93 -3.05
N VAL A 118 32.57 2.04 -2.06
CA VAL A 118 31.58 2.20 -0.98
C VAL A 118 31.82 3.50 -0.21
N TYR A 119 33.06 3.78 0.20
CA TYR A 119 33.40 5.04 0.88
C TYR A 119 33.13 6.25 -0.01
N ALA A 120 33.54 6.22 -1.28
CA ALA A 120 33.28 7.31 -2.21
C ALA A 120 31.77 7.54 -2.40
N TYR A 121 30.98 6.49 -2.54
CA TYR A 121 29.52 6.55 -2.68
C TYR A 121 28.85 7.14 -1.44
N LEU A 122 29.10 6.53 -0.27
CA LEU A 122 28.43 6.91 0.97
C LEU A 122 28.83 8.32 1.45
N ILE A 123 30.10 8.72 1.27
CA ILE A 123 30.54 10.07 1.65
C ILE A 123 30.12 11.10 0.60
N LYS A 124 30.47 10.91 -0.67
CA LYS A 124 30.34 11.99 -1.67
C LYS A 124 28.93 12.15 -2.22
N GLN A 125 28.14 11.08 -2.23
CA GLN A 125 26.80 11.11 -2.82
C GLN A 125 25.69 10.99 -1.78
N ARG A 126 25.99 10.31 -0.66
CA ARG A 126 25.04 10.14 0.44
C ARG A 126 25.35 11.02 1.65
N PHE A 127 26.48 11.73 1.65
CA PHE A 127 26.90 12.66 2.71
C PHE A 127 26.98 12.03 4.10
N ILE A 128 27.08 10.70 4.18
CA ILE A 128 27.18 9.97 5.45
C ILE A 128 28.56 10.20 6.04
N ASP A 129 28.60 10.46 7.34
CA ASP A 129 29.83 10.72 8.06
C ASP A 129 30.80 9.54 8.00
N ARG A 130 32.09 9.87 7.88
CA ARG A 130 33.15 8.87 7.68
C ARG A 130 33.30 7.94 8.89
N ASP A 131 33.13 8.44 10.11
CA ASP A 131 33.29 7.64 11.32
C ASP A 131 32.10 6.71 11.55
N VAL A 132 30.90 7.11 11.10
CA VAL A 132 29.72 6.23 11.03
C VAL A 132 30.00 5.07 10.08
N ILE A 133 30.47 5.33 8.85
CA ILE A 133 30.83 4.27 7.89
C ILE A 133 31.92 3.35 8.46
N ALA A 134 32.96 3.94 9.06
CA ALA A 134 34.08 3.21 9.63
C ALA A 134 33.66 2.31 10.81
N HIS A 135 32.67 2.70 11.60
CA HIS A 135 32.14 1.88 12.67
C HIS A 135 31.54 0.57 12.12
N PHE A 136 30.62 0.67 11.16
CA PHE A 136 29.96 -0.51 10.58
C PHE A 136 30.89 -1.35 9.69
N ALA A 137 31.89 -0.73 9.07
CA ALA A 137 32.93 -1.46 8.34
C ALA A 137 33.80 -2.30 9.28
N LYS A 138 34.25 -1.73 10.41
CA LYS A 138 35.06 -2.43 11.42
C LYS A 138 34.34 -3.62 12.04
N SER A 139 33.02 -3.52 12.25
CA SER A 139 32.18 -4.62 12.73
C SER A 139 31.81 -5.64 11.65
N LYS A 140 32.36 -5.52 10.42
CA LYS A 140 32.02 -6.36 9.26
C LYS A 140 30.53 -6.37 8.91
N MET A 141 29.83 -5.30 9.28
CA MET A 141 28.41 -5.10 8.96
C MET A 141 28.20 -4.33 7.67
N LEU A 142 29.23 -3.63 7.19
CA LEU A 142 29.23 -2.92 5.92
C LEU A 142 30.49 -3.28 5.15
N TYR A 143 30.35 -3.75 3.92
CA TYR A 143 31.48 -4.01 3.03
C TYR A 143 31.13 -3.77 1.56
N GLU A 144 32.15 -3.73 0.70
CA GLU A 144 31.98 -3.67 -0.75
C GLU A 144 32.00 -5.10 -1.31
N SER A 145 30.99 -5.51 -2.08
CA SER A 145 31.06 -6.74 -2.88
C SER A 145 31.48 -6.43 -4.31
N CYS A 146 32.12 -7.40 -4.98
CA CYS A 146 32.35 -7.39 -6.42
C CYS A 146 31.78 -8.67 -7.02
N GLU A 147 30.66 -8.55 -7.74
CA GLU A 147 29.93 -9.69 -8.29
C GLU A 147 29.99 -9.67 -9.82
N ARG A 148 30.29 -10.80 -10.45
CA ARG A 148 30.28 -10.89 -11.92
C ARG A 148 28.88 -11.12 -12.47
N SER A 149 28.59 -10.52 -13.62
CA SER A 149 27.40 -10.83 -14.40
C SER A 149 27.39 -12.30 -14.84
N ALA A 150 26.21 -12.82 -15.19
CA ALA A 150 26.05 -14.21 -15.60
C ALA A 150 26.89 -14.56 -16.85
N ASP A 151 27.02 -13.61 -17.78
CA ASP A 151 27.87 -13.72 -18.98
C ASP A 151 29.34 -13.36 -18.72
N LYS A 152 29.70 -13.01 -17.46
CA LYS A 152 31.04 -12.61 -17.01
C LYS A 152 31.63 -11.39 -17.72
N THR A 153 30.81 -10.58 -18.37
CA THR A 153 31.25 -9.37 -19.10
C THR A 153 31.29 -8.12 -18.23
N LYS A 154 30.60 -8.12 -17.08
CA LYS A 154 30.48 -6.96 -16.19
C LYS A 154 30.75 -7.36 -14.75
N GLU A 155 31.32 -6.42 -14.01
CA GLU A 155 31.46 -6.48 -12.56
C GLU A 155 30.51 -5.47 -11.93
N TYR A 156 29.78 -5.92 -10.92
CA TYR A 156 28.83 -5.13 -10.16
C TYR A 156 29.39 -4.92 -8.76
N HIS A 157 29.65 -3.66 -8.43
CA HIS A 157 30.02 -3.28 -7.09
C HIS A 157 28.80 -2.83 -6.29
N ASN A 158 28.63 -3.41 -5.10
CA ASN A 158 27.54 -3.09 -4.19
C ASN A 158 28.07 -2.77 -2.80
N ALA A 159 27.41 -1.85 -2.09
CA ALA A 159 27.47 -1.79 -0.64
C ALA A 159 26.59 -2.92 -0.10
N VAL A 160 27.17 -3.79 0.73
CA VAL A 160 26.47 -4.88 1.41
C VAL A 160 26.32 -4.52 2.88
N PHE A 161 25.08 -4.47 3.34
CA PHE A 161 24.69 -4.23 4.73
C PHE A 161 24.27 -5.56 5.35
N VAL A 162 25.04 -6.05 6.31
CA VAL A 162 24.88 -7.38 6.92
C VAL A 162 24.17 -7.26 8.24
N GLY A 163 23.18 -8.13 8.45
CA GLY A 163 22.59 -8.33 9.76
C GLY A 163 22.97 -9.70 10.34
N TYR A 164 23.28 -9.68 11.63
CA TYR A 164 23.83 -10.81 12.39
C TYR A 164 22.81 -11.31 13.39
N ASP A 165 22.83 -12.60 13.71
CA ASP A 165 22.09 -13.11 14.87
C ASP A 165 22.81 -12.82 16.19
N GLU A 166 22.17 -13.20 17.30
CA GLU A 166 22.68 -13.04 18.66
C GLU A 166 24.03 -13.76 18.90
N ASN A 167 24.40 -14.69 18.03
CA ASN A 167 25.68 -15.43 18.10
C ASN A 167 26.74 -14.85 17.16
N GLY A 168 26.46 -13.71 16.50
CA GLY A 168 27.38 -13.09 15.55
C GLY A 168 27.46 -13.85 14.22
N VAL A 169 26.45 -14.65 13.86
CA VAL A 169 26.38 -15.34 12.56
C VAL A 169 25.59 -14.49 11.57
N PRO A 170 26.12 -14.22 10.35
CA PRO A 170 25.35 -13.54 9.31
C PRO A 170 24.07 -14.30 8.96
N ARG A 171 22.92 -13.62 9.02
CA ARG A 171 21.61 -14.17 8.62
C ARG A 171 20.93 -13.39 7.51
N HIS A 172 21.33 -12.14 7.32
CA HIS A 172 20.74 -11.25 6.33
C HIS A 172 21.82 -10.42 5.63
N ALA A 173 21.59 -10.10 4.35
CA ALA A 173 22.36 -9.07 3.67
C ALA A 173 21.49 -8.28 2.69
N HIS A 174 21.51 -6.95 2.81
CA HIS A 174 20.90 -6.02 1.87
C HIS A 174 21.98 -5.42 0.96
N LYS A 175 21.73 -5.43 -0.35
CA LYS A 175 22.65 -4.89 -1.37
C LYS A 175 22.15 -3.56 -1.92
N ARG A 176 23.06 -2.60 -2.04
CA ARG A 176 22.86 -1.34 -2.77
C ARG A 176 23.94 -1.15 -3.83
N GLY A 177 23.53 -1.03 -5.09
CA GLY A 177 24.44 -0.73 -6.20
C GLY A 177 25.09 0.65 -6.06
N LEU A 178 26.38 0.72 -6.38
CA LEU A 178 27.19 1.94 -6.21
C LEU A 178 27.16 2.87 -7.44
N TYR A 179 26.60 2.42 -8.56
CA TYR A 179 26.52 3.20 -9.79
C TYR A 179 25.34 4.17 -9.76
N THR A 180 25.59 5.42 -10.15
CA THR A 180 24.60 6.51 -10.18
C THR A 180 24.03 6.79 -11.56
N VAL A 181 24.62 6.22 -12.61
CA VAL A 181 24.11 6.34 -13.98
C VAL A 181 23.26 5.12 -14.28
N GLY A 182 21.96 5.32 -14.50
CA GLY A 182 20.97 4.27 -14.70
C GLY A 182 20.28 3.81 -13.41
N GLY A 183 19.48 2.74 -13.49
CA GLY A 183 18.76 2.21 -12.34
C GLY A 183 19.70 1.62 -11.29
N SER A 184 19.74 2.19 -10.08
CA SER A 184 20.55 1.67 -8.98
C SER A 184 19.92 0.41 -8.40
N TYR A 185 20.64 -0.71 -8.40
CA TYR A 185 20.17 -1.96 -7.80
C TYR A 185 19.95 -1.81 -6.28
N ARG A 186 18.85 -2.38 -5.77
CA ARG A 186 18.52 -2.50 -4.35
C ARG A 186 17.86 -3.86 -4.14
N GLY A 187 18.26 -4.60 -3.10
CA GLY A 187 17.53 -5.81 -2.71
C GLY A 187 18.30 -6.73 -1.78
N ASN A 188 17.56 -7.63 -1.14
CA ASN A 188 18.11 -8.61 -0.21
C ASN A 188 18.76 -9.78 -0.96
N VAL A 189 19.83 -10.31 -0.38
CA VAL A 189 20.51 -11.51 -0.88
C VAL A 189 19.58 -12.72 -0.72
N GLU A 190 19.61 -13.61 -1.71
CA GLU A 190 18.79 -14.82 -1.68
C GLU A 190 19.08 -15.66 -0.42
N GLY A 191 18.03 -16.15 0.24
CA GLY A 191 18.14 -16.93 1.47
C GLY A 191 18.18 -16.10 2.75
N SER A 192 18.27 -14.76 2.67
CA SER A 192 18.30 -13.89 3.84
C SER A 192 17.08 -14.07 4.74
N ASP A 193 17.31 -14.03 6.05
CA ASP A 193 16.27 -14.01 7.07
C ASP A 193 15.88 -12.56 7.41
N PRO A 194 14.66 -12.10 7.06
CA PRO A 194 14.22 -10.73 7.30
C PRO A 194 14.09 -10.38 8.79
N ALA A 195 14.12 -11.35 9.72
CA ALA A 195 14.13 -11.08 11.16
C ALA A 195 15.46 -10.51 11.66
N TYR A 196 16.53 -10.67 10.89
CA TYR A 196 17.89 -10.30 11.26
C TYR A 196 18.49 -9.30 10.28
N SER A 197 17.71 -8.36 9.74
CA SER A 197 18.20 -7.30 8.85
C SER A 197 19.25 -6.40 9.53
N PHE A 198 19.81 -5.42 8.81
CA PHE A 198 20.87 -4.55 9.35
C PHE A 198 20.42 -3.77 10.60
N HIS A 199 21.13 -3.93 11.72
CA HIS A 199 20.79 -3.31 13.00
C HIS A 199 22.00 -3.04 13.89
N HIS A 200 21.88 -2.10 14.83
CA HIS A 200 22.85 -1.81 15.89
C HIS A 200 22.14 -1.81 17.24
N ILE A 201 22.67 -2.50 18.25
CA ILE A 201 22.08 -2.53 19.59
C ILE A 201 22.99 -1.81 20.58
N GLY A 202 22.44 -0.78 21.20
CA GLY A 202 23.10 0.02 22.24
C GLY A 202 22.68 -0.39 23.65
N ALA A 203 23.02 0.43 24.63
CA ALA A 203 22.71 0.19 26.04
C ALA A 203 21.36 0.79 26.50
N ASN A 204 20.88 1.82 25.81
CA ASN A 204 19.66 2.56 26.12
C ASN A 204 18.39 1.75 25.77
N ASP A 205 17.24 2.25 26.23
CA ASP A 205 15.91 1.64 26.10
C ASP A 205 15.18 1.98 24.78
N THR A 206 15.83 2.68 23.87
CA THR A 206 15.20 3.26 22.66
C THR A 206 15.64 2.54 21.39
N LEU A 207 14.66 2.11 20.58
CA LEU A 207 14.84 1.54 19.25
C LEU A 207 14.33 2.50 18.17
N TYR A 208 15.22 2.93 17.28
CA TYR A 208 14.89 3.69 16.07
C TYR A 208 14.74 2.74 14.87
N VAL A 209 13.67 2.90 14.10
CA VAL A 209 13.28 1.97 13.02
C VAL A 209 13.25 2.67 11.67
N PHE A 210 13.96 2.18 10.67
CA PHE A 210 14.12 2.81 9.35
C PHE A 210 13.71 1.87 8.22
N GLU A 211 13.32 2.41 7.06
CA GLU A 211 13.02 1.57 5.89
C GLU A 211 14.26 0.94 5.28
N ALA A 212 15.39 1.66 5.24
CA ALA A 212 16.62 1.15 4.67
C ALA A 212 17.90 1.52 5.47
N PRO A 213 19.00 0.78 5.27
CA PRO A 213 20.26 1.03 5.96
C PRO A 213 20.84 2.43 5.72
N ILE A 214 20.70 2.97 4.50
CA ILE A 214 21.21 4.30 4.18
C ILE A 214 20.49 5.38 4.99
N ASP A 215 19.19 5.23 5.23
CA ASP A 215 18.41 6.19 6.00
C ASP A 215 18.80 6.14 7.48
N MET A 216 19.02 4.93 8.01
CA MET A 216 19.59 4.73 9.35
C MET A 216 20.95 5.43 9.51
N LEU A 217 21.88 5.24 8.57
CA LEU A 217 23.20 5.89 8.62
C LEU A 217 23.10 7.41 8.44
N SER A 218 22.15 7.88 7.64
CA SER A 218 21.92 9.31 7.43
C SER A 218 21.38 9.97 8.70
N PHE A 219 20.43 9.31 9.38
CA PHE A 219 19.92 9.75 10.67
C PHE A 219 21.01 9.83 11.74
N ILE A 220 21.86 8.81 11.84
CA ILE A 220 23.01 8.82 12.77
C ILE A 220 23.96 9.99 12.45
N THR A 221 24.18 10.29 11.16
CA THR A 221 24.99 11.43 10.72
C THR A 221 24.34 12.78 11.08
N LEU A 222 23.01 12.88 11.01
CA LEU A 222 22.25 14.08 11.38
C LEU A 222 22.21 14.31 12.89
N TYR A 223 22.17 13.22 13.68
CA TYR A 223 22.04 13.23 15.15
C TYR A 223 23.15 12.38 15.80
N PRO A 224 24.41 12.86 15.79
CA PRO A 224 25.57 12.05 16.19
C PRO A 224 25.77 11.92 17.71
N GLU A 225 25.04 12.68 18.53
CA GLU A 225 25.21 12.69 19.98
C GLU A 225 24.84 11.33 20.58
N ASP A 226 25.83 10.70 21.23
CA ASP A 226 25.73 9.39 21.91
C ASP A 226 24.99 8.29 21.14
N TRP A 227 25.01 8.36 19.80
CA TRP A 227 24.20 7.48 18.96
C TRP A 227 24.47 6.00 19.24
N LYS A 228 25.71 5.62 19.54
CA LYS A 228 26.09 4.22 19.85
C LYS A 228 25.38 3.64 21.07
N GLN A 229 24.88 4.49 21.97
CA GLN A 229 24.11 4.07 23.15
C GLN A 229 22.67 3.71 22.80
N ASN A 230 22.13 4.23 21.69
CA ASN A 230 20.79 3.87 21.22
C ASN A 230 20.81 2.64 20.32
N SER A 231 19.62 2.08 20.07
CA SER A 231 19.45 0.94 19.17
C SER A 231 18.76 1.35 17.88
N TYR A 232 19.14 0.72 16.77
CA TYR A 232 18.67 1.05 15.41
C TYR A 232 18.41 -0.23 14.63
N VAL A 233 17.37 -0.25 13.80
CA VAL A 233 17.09 -1.36 12.88
C VAL A 233 16.58 -0.82 11.54
N ALA A 234 17.12 -1.34 10.44
CA ALA A 234 16.62 -1.09 9.10
C ALA A 234 15.76 -2.27 8.64
N LEU A 235 14.53 -2.04 8.18
CA LEU A 235 13.56 -3.08 7.84
C LEU A 235 13.77 -3.68 6.43
N ASP A 236 14.60 -3.04 5.60
CA ASP A 236 14.78 -3.35 4.18
C ASP A 236 13.44 -3.36 3.41
N GLY A 237 12.61 -2.36 3.71
CA GLY A 237 11.22 -2.22 3.30
C GLY A 237 10.35 -1.76 4.47
N VAL A 238 9.12 -2.24 4.55
CA VAL A 238 8.15 -1.84 5.59
C VAL A 238 7.65 -3.01 6.45
N ALA A 239 8.28 -4.18 6.34
CA ALA A 239 7.86 -5.37 7.05
C ALA A 239 8.36 -5.37 8.51
N GLU A 240 7.54 -5.88 9.43
CA GLU A 240 7.75 -5.79 10.88
C GLU A 240 8.82 -6.74 11.44
N HIS A 241 9.26 -7.74 10.67
CA HIS A 241 10.04 -8.89 11.14
C HIS A 241 11.26 -8.50 11.99
N ALA A 242 12.13 -7.63 11.46
CA ALA A 242 13.35 -7.25 12.15
C ALA A 242 13.09 -6.43 13.43
N LEU A 243 12.19 -5.46 13.35
CA LEU A 243 11.73 -4.68 14.50
C LEU A 243 11.27 -5.60 15.64
N LEU A 244 10.38 -6.54 15.31
CA LEU A 244 9.81 -7.45 16.31
C LEU A 244 10.85 -8.39 16.90
N ARG A 245 11.80 -8.86 16.08
CA ARG A 245 12.91 -9.68 16.57
C ARG A 245 13.81 -8.91 17.52
N GLN A 246 14.10 -7.63 17.24
CA GLN A 246 14.91 -6.82 18.15
C GLN A 246 14.22 -6.55 19.48
N LEU A 247 12.90 -6.34 19.49
CA LEU A 247 12.14 -6.19 20.73
C LEU A 247 12.12 -7.49 21.56
N GLU A 248 12.01 -8.65 20.90
CA GLU A 248 12.05 -9.96 21.55
C GLU A 248 13.43 -10.26 22.16
N LEU A 249 14.50 -10.04 21.40
CA LEU A 249 15.87 -10.29 21.85
C LEU A 249 16.36 -9.29 22.90
N ASN A 250 15.80 -8.08 22.91
CA ASN A 250 16.23 -7.00 23.80
C ASN A 250 15.05 -6.46 24.62
N PRO A 251 14.58 -7.16 25.66
CA PRO A 251 13.44 -6.72 26.48
C PRO A 251 13.62 -5.36 27.16
N ARG A 252 14.86 -4.84 27.24
CA ARG A 252 15.16 -3.49 27.74
C ARG A 252 14.66 -2.39 26.81
N LEU A 253 14.44 -2.67 25.53
CA LEU A 253 13.90 -1.71 24.58
C LEU A 253 12.43 -1.50 24.92
N GLN A 254 12.08 -0.33 25.44
CA GLN A 254 10.72 0.02 25.85
C GLN A 254 10.15 1.18 25.03
N LYS A 255 11.02 1.96 24.39
CA LYS A 255 10.64 3.07 23.51
C LYS A 255 10.93 2.73 22.05
N VAL A 256 9.95 2.91 21.18
CA VAL A 256 10.12 2.74 19.73
C VAL A 256 9.88 4.06 19.02
N VAL A 257 10.81 4.44 18.14
CA VAL A 257 10.70 5.61 17.28
C VAL A 257 10.70 5.14 15.83
N LEU A 258 9.56 5.26 15.16
CA LEU A 258 9.40 4.94 13.75
C LEU A 258 9.90 6.11 12.90
N CYS A 259 10.95 5.85 12.12
CA CYS A 259 11.69 6.80 11.29
C CYS A 259 11.62 6.37 9.82
N LEU A 260 10.40 6.10 9.34
CA LEU A 260 10.13 5.63 7.97
C LEU A 260 10.11 6.78 6.96
N ASP A 261 10.01 6.44 5.67
CA ASP A 261 10.02 7.42 4.58
C ASP A 261 8.79 8.33 4.66
N HIS A 262 8.93 9.57 4.20
CA HIS A 262 7.83 10.52 4.10
C HIS A 262 7.13 10.40 2.75
N ASP A 263 6.56 9.21 2.52
CA ASP A 263 5.69 8.91 1.38
C ASP A 263 4.49 8.04 1.80
N GLU A 264 3.59 7.73 0.86
CA GLU A 264 2.38 6.94 1.14
C GLU A 264 2.68 5.61 1.85
N ALA A 265 3.70 4.89 1.39
CA ALA A 265 4.03 3.58 1.94
C ALA A 265 4.61 3.70 3.36
N GLY A 266 5.52 4.65 3.59
CA GLY A 266 6.09 4.90 4.91
C GLY A 266 5.04 5.38 5.92
N ILE A 267 4.11 6.25 5.50
CA ILE A 267 3.00 6.73 6.35
C ILE A 267 2.05 5.59 6.73
N GLU A 268 1.61 4.76 5.77
CA GLU A 268 0.76 3.61 6.08
C GLU A 268 1.49 2.58 6.96
N ALA A 269 2.78 2.34 6.70
CA ALA A 269 3.59 1.45 7.50
C ALA A 269 3.74 1.94 8.94
N ALA A 270 3.94 3.24 9.17
CA ALA A 270 4.07 3.79 10.52
C ALA A 270 2.79 3.53 11.36
N GLY A 271 1.61 3.73 10.77
CA GLY A 271 0.33 3.42 11.41
C GLY A 271 0.17 1.92 11.72
N ARG A 272 0.44 1.06 10.73
CA ARG A 272 0.36 -0.41 10.89
C ARG A 272 1.32 -0.94 11.95
N LEU A 273 2.58 -0.51 11.92
CA LEU A 273 3.60 -0.94 12.86
C LEU A 273 3.27 -0.47 14.28
N THR A 274 2.76 0.75 14.45
CA THR A 274 2.31 1.24 15.76
C THR A 274 1.29 0.30 16.39
N GLU A 275 0.27 -0.11 15.62
CA GLU A 275 -0.75 -1.06 16.11
C GLU A 275 -0.16 -2.43 16.46
N ILE A 276 0.75 -2.96 15.62
CA ILE A 276 1.43 -4.25 15.88
C ILE A 276 2.28 -4.19 17.16
N ILE A 277 3.02 -3.09 17.36
CA ILE A 277 3.88 -2.88 18.53
C ILE A 277 3.03 -2.76 19.81
N GLN A 278 1.96 -1.96 19.77
CA GLN A 278 1.04 -1.77 20.89
C GLN A 278 0.32 -3.06 21.27
N ALA A 279 -0.11 -3.86 20.29
CA ALA A 279 -0.71 -5.18 20.53
C ALA A 279 0.23 -6.16 21.26
N ARG A 280 1.55 -5.90 21.26
CA ARG A 280 2.56 -6.66 22.00
C ARG A 280 2.95 -6.04 23.35
N GLY A 281 2.23 -5.02 23.80
CA GLY A 281 2.41 -4.40 25.12
C GLY A 281 3.42 -3.24 25.16
N TYR A 282 3.91 -2.78 24.01
CA TYR A 282 4.80 -1.62 23.91
C TYR A 282 4.00 -0.36 23.60
N TRP A 283 3.77 0.48 24.61
CA TRP A 283 2.91 1.66 24.49
C TRP A 283 3.65 2.94 24.09
N ASN A 284 4.96 3.01 24.37
CA ASN A 284 5.78 4.19 24.06
C ASN A 284 6.29 4.12 22.61
N VAL A 285 5.36 4.34 21.67
CA VAL A 285 5.65 4.39 20.23
C VAL A 285 5.45 5.82 19.74
N SER A 286 6.43 6.34 19.02
CA SER A 286 6.37 7.66 18.40
C SER A 286 6.81 7.59 16.95
N VAL A 287 6.31 8.50 16.13
CA VAL A 287 6.73 8.64 14.73
C VAL A 287 7.56 9.91 14.62
N ARG A 288 8.71 9.80 13.95
CA ARG A 288 9.54 10.94 13.58
C ARG A 288 9.76 10.89 12.08
N GLN A 289 9.24 11.87 11.36
CA GLN A 289 9.32 11.92 9.90
C GLN A 289 10.49 12.80 9.44
N PRO A 290 11.14 12.46 8.32
CA PRO A 290 12.06 13.38 7.64
C PRO A 290 11.30 14.57 7.02
N GLU A 291 12.01 15.67 6.80
CA GLU A 291 11.46 16.87 6.15
C GLU A 291 11.26 16.66 4.64
N TYR A 292 12.17 15.90 4.03
CA TYR A 292 12.15 15.47 2.65
C TYR A 292 11.69 14.01 2.53
N LYS A 293 11.76 13.44 1.32
CA LYS A 293 11.29 12.07 1.03
C LYS A 293 11.81 11.02 2.02
N ASP A 294 13.10 11.07 2.38
CA ASP A 294 13.74 10.13 3.30
C ASP A 294 14.87 10.84 4.08
N TRP A 295 15.44 10.16 5.09
CA TRP A 295 16.50 10.74 5.93
C TRP A 295 17.79 11.04 5.16
N ASN A 296 18.03 10.37 4.03
CA ASN A 296 19.17 10.70 3.19
C ASN A 296 18.93 11.96 2.38
N GLU A 297 17.70 12.24 1.95
CA GLU A 297 17.32 13.49 1.32
C GLU A 297 17.41 14.67 2.30
N ASP A 298 17.07 14.50 3.58
CA ASP A 298 17.34 15.50 4.64
C ASP A 298 18.84 15.81 4.75
N LEU A 299 19.66 14.76 4.78
CA LEU A 299 21.11 14.90 4.88
C LEU A 299 21.70 15.56 3.63
N LYS A 300 21.20 15.26 2.43
CA LYS A 300 21.57 15.95 1.19
C LYS A 300 21.20 17.43 1.23
N ALA A 301 19.98 17.75 1.65
CA ALA A 301 19.50 19.13 1.78
C ALA A 301 20.39 19.94 2.74
N LYS A 302 20.72 19.37 3.91
CA LYS A 302 21.65 19.98 4.88
C LYS A 302 23.03 20.27 4.30
N ASN A 303 23.48 19.51 3.31
CA ASN A 303 24.75 19.68 2.62
C ASN A 303 24.64 20.46 1.29
N GLY A 304 23.50 21.10 1.01
CA GLY A 304 23.30 21.95 -0.16
C GLY A 304 23.10 21.20 -1.48
N ALA A 305 22.84 19.88 -1.43
CA ALA A 305 22.48 19.11 -2.60
C ALA A 305 20.96 19.19 -2.85
N ALA A 306 20.55 19.03 -4.12
CA ALA A 306 19.13 18.93 -4.47
C ALA A 306 18.50 17.71 -3.78
N SER A 307 17.40 17.93 -3.08
CA SER A 307 16.64 16.92 -2.34
C SER A 307 15.28 16.66 -2.99
N ILE A 308 14.78 15.45 -2.79
CA ILE A 308 13.43 15.07 -3.25
C ILE A 308 12.42 15.49 -2.18
N PRO A 309 11.42 16.34 -2.50
CA PRO A 309 10.38 16.72 -1.55
C PRO A 309 9.65 15.51 -0.96
N ALA A 310 9.17 15.66 0.28
CA ALA A 310 8.24 14.71 0.87
C ALA A 310 6.96 14.59 0.02
N GLN A 311 6.35 13.41 0.04
CA GLN A 311 5.07 13.15 -0.61
C GLN A 311 4.02 12.83 0.46
N GLY A 312 3.02 13.71 0.59
CA GLY A 312 1.90 13.46 1.48
C GLY A 312 1.11 12.21 1.09
N HIS A 313 0.24 11.76 1.98
CA HIS A 313 -0.63 10.63 1.71
C HIS A 313 -1.92 11.11 1.03
N SER A 314 -2.18 10.69 -0.22
CA SER A 314 -3.34 11.18 -1.00
C SER A 314 -4.68 11.06 -0.27
N LYS A 315 -4.94 9.94 0.40
CA LYS A 315 -6.15 9.76 1.23
C LYS A 315 -6.24 10.77 2.40
N LEU A 316 -5.13 11.09 3.05
CA LEU A 316 -5.10 12.05 4.16
C LEU A 316 -5.20 13.51 3.68
N GLU A 317 -4.75 13.81 2.46
CA GLU A 317 -4.92 15.13 1.84
C GLU A 317 -6.40 15.40 1.50
N VAL A 318 -7.13 14.38 1.06
CA VAL A 318 -8.55 14.48 0.69
C VAL A 318 -9.48 14.45 1.91
N LEU A 319 -9.09 13.80 3.01
CA LEU A 319 -9.92 13.60 4.19
C LEU A 319 -10.50 14.90 4.78
N PRO A 320 -9.73 16.00 4.98
CA PRO A 320 -10.28 17.25 5.50
C PRO A 320 -11.37 17.87 4.62
N GLU A 321 -11.23 17.81 3.29
CA GLU A 321 -12.25 18.30 2.36
C GLU A 321 -13.56 17.51 2.51
N ILE A 322 -13.46 16.19 2.64
CA ILE A 322 -14.63 15.32 2.84
C ILE A 322 -15.29 15.60 4.19
N CYS A 323 -14.52 15.74 5.27
CA CYS A 323 -15.07 16.07 6.59
C CYS A 323 -15.75 17.45 6.60
N ALA A 324 -15.23 18.42 5.86
CA ALA A 324 -15.85 19.74 5.72
C ALA A 324 -17.19 19.67 4.96
N GLY A 325 -17.26 18.91 3.86
CA GLY A 325 -18.53 18.65 3.15
C GLY A 325 -19.55 17.96 4.06
N LEU A 326 -19.10 16.91 4.76
CA LEU A 326 -19.92 16.15 5.71
C LEU A 326 -20.55 17.04 6.79
N TYR A 327 -19.81 18.03 7.29
CA TYR A 327 -20.32 19.00 8.26
C TYR A 327 -21.47 19.85 7.69
N GLU A 328 -21.32 20.38 6.47
CA GLU A 328 -22.37 21.16 5.81
C GLU A 328 -23.61 20.32 5.48
N THR A 329 -23.40 19.07 5.06
CA THR A 329 -24.49 18.12 4.84
C THR A 329 -25.22 17.78 6.14
N CYS A 330 -24.50 17.60 7.26
CA CYS A 330 -25.12 17.45 8.57
C CYS A 330 -26.01 18.64 8.91
N LYS A 331 -25.54 19.89 8.72
CA LYS A 331 -26.35 21.10 9.00
C LYS A 331 -27.64 21.13 8.20
N SER A 332 -27.57 20.78 6.91
CA SER A 332 -28.73 20.77 6.02
C SER A 332 -29.74 19.69 6.44
N LEU A 333 -29.27 18.55 6.96
CA LEU A 333 -30.09 17.42 7.39
C LEU A 333 -30.58 17.50 8.84
N ILE A 334 -30.21 18.52 9.63
CA ILE A 334 -30.70 18.68 11.02
C ILE A 334 -32.23 18.69 11.11
N SER A 335 -32.92 19.19 10.08
CA SER A 335 -34.39 19.24 10.01
C SER A 335 -35.06 17.91 9.64
N ALA A 336 -34.27 16.90 9.24
CA ALA A 336 -34.79 15.58 8.91
C ALA A 336 -35.36 14.91 10.16
N HIS A 337 -36.64 14.54 10.12
CA HIS A 337 -37.34 13.98 11.28
C HIS A 337 -36.87 12.56 11.64
N ASN A 338 -36.30 11.84 10.67
CA ASN A 338 -35.81 10.47 10.86
C ASN A 338 -34.51 10.22 10.07
N PRO A 339 -33.34 10.42 10.69
CA PRO A 339 -32.05 10.14 10.05
C PRO A 339 -31.91 8.68 9.57
N ASP A 340 -32.50 7.71 10.29
CA ASP A 340 -32.45 6.30 9.88
C ASP A 340 -33.17 6.05 8.55
N ALA A 341 -34.31 6.72 8.34
CA ALA A 341 -35.05 6.61 7.08
C ALA A 341 -34.25 7.23 5.91
N VAL A 342 -33.63 8.39 6.12
CA VAL A 342 -32.79 9.05 5.12
C VAL A 342 -31.60 8.16 4.72
N LEU A 343 -30.94 7.56 5.71
CA LEU A 343 -29.83 6.62 5.49
C LEU A 343 -30.26 5.45 4.61
N LEU A 344 -31.36 4.78 4.96
CA LEU A 344 -31.86 3.61 4.22
C LEU A 344 -32.33 3.97 2.81
N GLU A 345 -32.98 5.12 2.63
CA GLU A 345 -33.39 5.62 1.31
C GLU A 345 -32.19 5.86 0.39
N HIS A 346 -31.15 6.53 0.89
CA HIS A 346 -29.94 6.80 0.11
C HIS A 346 -29.14 5.52 -0.17
N TYR A 347 -29.16 4.55 0.76
CA TYR A 347 -28.54 3.25 0.52
C TYR A 347 -29.20 2.50 -0.64
N GLU A 348 -30.54 2.46 -0.73
CA GLU A 348 -31.22 1.80 -1.84
C GLU A 348 -30.97 2.50 -3.20
N LYS A 349 -30.77 3.83 -3.20
CA LYS A 349 -30.34 4.58 -4.40
C LYS A 349 -28.88 4.32 -4.79
N LEU A 350 -28.00 4.16 -3.79
CA LEU A 350 -26.57 3.89 -4.00
C LEU A 350 -26.31 2.47 -4.53
N LYS A 351 -27.03 1.48 -4.00
CA LYS A 351 -26.86 0.04 -4.30
C LYS A 351 -26.71 -0.30 -5.79
N PRO A 352 -27.56 0.18 -6.73
CA PRO A 352 -27.37 -0.10 -8.15
C PRO A 352 -26.12 0.54 -8.75
N LEU A 353 -25.64 1.68 -8.20
CA LEU A 353 -24.45 2.37 -8.69
C LEU A 353 -23.15 1.64 -8.35
N ILE A 354 -23.13 0.89 -7.26
CA ILE A 354 -21.95 0.16 -6.77
C ILE A 354 -22.01 -1.36 -6.98
N ALA A 355 -23.12 -1.89 -7.52
CA ALA A 355 -23.37 -3.32 -7.67
C ALA A 355 -22.31 -4.07 -8.49
N ASN A 356 -21.74 -3.41 -9.50
CA ASN A 356 -20.73 -4.02 -10.38
C ASN A 356 -19.31 -4.00 -9.77
N GLY A 357 -19.13 -3.42 -8.58
CA GLY A 357 -17.83 -3.36 -7.90
C GLY A 357 -16.80 -2.45 -8.57
N LYS A 358 -17.20 -1.69 -9.60
CA LYS A 358 -16.38 -0.68 -10.30
C LYS A 358 -17.14 0.63 -10.37
N LEU A 359 -16.41 1.74 -10.27
CA LEU A 359 -16.99 3.07 -10.37
C LEU A 359 -17.37 3.37 -11.83
N PRO A 360 -18.67 3.51 -12.17
CA PRO A 360 -19.06 3.80 -13.54
C PRO A 360 -18.61 5.20 -13.96
N GLN A 361 -18.20 5.34 -15.23
CA GLN A 361 -17.73 6.62 -15.77
C GLN A 361 -18.78 7.72 -15.59
N GLY A 362 -18.36 8.87 -15.06
CA GLY A 362 -19.23 10.02 -14.82
C GLY A 362 -20.24 9.86 -13.68
N LYS A 363 -20.25 8.73 -12.95
CA LYS A 363 -21.14 8.51 -11.80
C LYS A 363 -20.51 8.84 -10.44
N ALA A 364 -19.25 9.28 -10.42
CA ALA A 364 -18.57 9.67 -9.18
C ALA A 364 -19.36 10.70 -8.35
N PRO A 365 -19.92 11.80 -8.91
CA PRO A 365 -20.66 12.77 -8.12
C PRO A 365 -21.90 12.19 -7.43
N ALA A 366 -22.68 11.37 -8.15
CA ALA A 366 -23.89 10.74 -7.61
C ALA A 366 -23.56 9.72 -6.51
N VAL A 367 -22.48 8.95 -6.67
CA VAL A 367 -22.00 8.02 -5.63
C VAL A 367 -21.54 8.79 -4.39
N THR A 368 -20.76 9.86 -4.57
CA THR A 368 -20.30 10.73 -3.48
C THR A 368 -21.48 11.34 -2.72
N GLU A 369 -22.47 11.91 -3.41
CA GLU A 369 -23.66 12.51 -2.78
C GLU A 369 -24.41 11.52 -1.88
N HIS A 370 -24.66 10.30 -2.36
CA HIS A 370 -25.35 9.29 -1.54
C HIS A 370 -24.52 8.88 -0.32
N LEU A 371 -23.21 8.66 -0.49
CA LEU A 371 -22.32 8.30 0.62
C LEU A 371 -22.21 9.42 1.66
N GLU A 372 -22.19 10.68 1.22
CA GLU A 372 -22.12 11.85 2.10
C GLU A 372 -23.40 12.01 2.93
N VAL A 373 -24.56 11.90 2.29
CA VAL A 373 -25.85 11.94 2.99
C VAL A 373 -26.00 10.77 3.97
N MET A 374 -25.58 9.56 3.58
CA MET A 374 -25.61 8.39 4.47
C MET A 374 -24.70 8.58 5.70
N ALA A 375 -23.48 9.10 5.51
CA ALA A 375 -22.58 9.42 6.61
C ALA A 375 -23.17 10.48 7.54
N ALA A 376 -23.73 11.56 6.98
CA ALA A 376 -24.34 12.64 7.75
C ALA A 376 -25.55 12.15 8.57
N ALA A 377 -26.43 11.35 7.95
CA ALA A 377 -27.56 10.75 8.61
C ALA A 377 -27.14 9.83 9.76
N ALA A 378 -26.06 9.05 9.59
CA ALA A 378 -25.51 8.21 10.65
C ALA A 378 -24.95 9.03 11.82
N LEU A 379 -24.23 10.12 11.56
CA LEU A 379 -23.72 11.00 12.61
C LEU A 379 -24.86 11.70 13.37
N LEU A 380 -25.91 12.16 12.68
CA LEU A 380 -27.10 12.73 13.31
C LEU A 380 -27.86 11.68 14.14
N ALA A 381 -27.92 10.43 13.69
CA ALA A 381 -28.48 9.32 14.45
C ALA A 381 -27.67 9.01 15.71
N ALA A 382 -26.34 8.97 15.62
CA ALA A 382 -25.44 8.83 16.75
C ALA A 382 -25.62 9.99 17.76
N GLN A 383 -25.64 11.24 17.27
CA GLN A 383 -25.88 12.42 18.09
C GLN A 383 -27.22 12.35 18.84
N ARG A 384 -28.26 11.83 18.20
CA ARG A 384 -29.56 11.59 18.84
C ARG A 384 -29.46 10.56 19.97
N GLN A 385 -28.72 9.47 19.79
CA GLN A 385 -28.50 8.48 20.85
C GLN A 385 -27.76 9.08 22.05
N TYR A 386 -26.70 9.87 21.80
CA TYR A 386 -25.97 10.62 22.83
C TYR A 386 -26.88 11.54 23.66
N ARG A 387 -27.77 12.29 23.01
CA ARG A 387 -28.78 13.12 23.71
C ARG A 387 -29.74 12.27 24.56
N GLN A 388 -30.16 11.11 24.06
CA GLN A 388 -31.01 10.16 24.82
C GLN A 388 -30.29 9.48 25.98
N MET A 389 -28.98 9.63 26.09
CA MET A 389 -28.16 9.15 27.20
C MET A 389 -27.74 10.30 28.13
N GLU A 390 -28.29 11.50 27.95
CA GLU A 390 -27.96 12.70 28.72
C GLU A 390 -26.47 13.10 28.61
N GLN A 391 -25.81 12.69 27.53
CA GLN A 391 -24.41 13.00 27.22
C GLN A 391 -24.33 13.63 25.81
N PRO A 392 -24.81 14.87 25.63
CA PRO A 392 -24.88 15.48 24.31
C PRO A 392 -23.49 15.70 23.70
N ALA A 393 -23.31 15.25 22.46
CA ALA A 393 -22.11 15.49 21.65
C ALA A 393 -22.42 16.52 20.54
N ALA A 394 -21.51 17.45 20.31
CA ALA A 394 -21.59 18.37 19.17
C ALA A 394 -21.26 17.62 17.86
N ILE A 395 -21.81 18.04 16.73
CA ILE A 395 -21.55 17.34 15.46
C ILE A 395 -20.09 17.50 15.03
N GLU A 396 -19.49 18.65 15.35
CA GLU A 396 -18.08 18.95 15.17
C GLU A 396 -17.19 17.98 15.94
N GLN A 397 -17.60 17.60 17.16
CA GLN A 397 -16.87 16.62 17.98
C GLN A 397 -16.93 15.23 17.35
N LEU A 398 -18.10 14.81 16.86
CA LEU A 398 -18.25 13.51 16.20
C LEU A 398 -17.47 13.44 14.88
N ILE A 399 -17.42 14.52 14.12
CA ILE A 399 -16.62 14.60 12.88
C ILE A 399 -15.13 14.60 13.20
N ALA A 400 -14.69 15.33 14.23
CA ALA A 400 -13.30 15.32 14.68
C ALA A 400 -12.88 13.92 15.14
N GLU A 401 -13.71 13.22 15.92
CA GLU A 401 -13.47 11.83 16.33
C GLU A 401 -13.41 10.90 15.11
N LEU A 402 -14.31 11.06 14.13
CA LEU A 402 -14.28 10.28 12.89
C LEU A 402 -12.96 10.52 12.14
N GLN A 403 -12.54 11.77 11.98
CA GLN A 403 -11.30 12.14 11.31
C GLN A 403 -10.08 11.57 12.05
N ASP A 404 -10.04 11.69 13.37
CA ASP A 404 -8.97 11.17 14.24
C ASP A 404 -8.95 9.64 14.31
N SER A 405 -10.06 8.97 13.99
CA SER A 405 -10.14 7.50 13.89
C SER A 405 -9.71 6.96 12.53
N TYR A 406 -9.62 7.82 11.50
CA TYR A 406 -9.25 7.39 10.15
C TYR A 406 -7.81 6.89 10.11
N ARG A 407 -7.62 5.70 9.54
CA ARG A 407 -6.32 5.06 9.39
C ARG A 407 -6.13 4.63 7.93
N PRO A 408 -5.21 5.25 7.17
CA PRO A 408 -5.07 4.96 5.74
C PRO A 408 -4.63 3.51 5.49
N HIS A 409 -3.82 2.94 6.38
CA HIS A 409 -3.38 1.54 6.30
C HIS A 409 -4.50 0.52 6.54
N ARG A 410 -5.64 0.94 7.11
CA ARG A 410 -6.86 0.11 7.23
C ARG A 410 -7.85 0.37 6.09
N ASP A 411 -7.65 1.43 5.32
CA ASP A 411 -8.49 1.82 4.20
C ASP A 411 -7.99 1.17 2.90
N ARG A 412 -8.24 -0.13 2.78
CA ARG A 412 -7.81 -0.98 1.65
C ARG A 412 -9.00 -1.49 0.85
N GLY A 413 -8.72 -1.94 -0.36
CA GLY A 413 -9.71 -2.61 -1.19
C GLY A 413 -10.40 -1.71 -2.21
N MET A 414 -11.07 -2.41 -3.13
CA MET A 414 -11.79 -1.85 -4.26
C MET A 414 -13.21 -1.43 -3.89
N LEU A 415 -13.90 -0.76 -4.81
CA LEU A 415 -15.31 -0.39 -4.60
C LEU A 415 -16.20 -1.59 -4.23
N ARG A 416 -15.86 -2.80 -4.70
CA ARG A 416 -16.59 -4.02 -4.34
C ARG A 416 -16.52 -4.36 -2.85
N SER A 417 -15.32 -4.37 -2.24
CA SER A 417 -15.20 -4.71 -0.81
C SER A 417 -15.93 -3.66 0.02
N ARG A 418 -15.85 -2.40 -0.38
CA ARG A 418 -16.55 -1.28 0.26
C ARG A 418 -18.07 -1.42 0.16
N ALA A 419 -18.58 -1.83 -1.01
CA ALA A 419 -19.99 -2.12 -1.18
C ALA A 419 -20.47 -3.27 -0.25
N ASP A 420 -19.62 -4.27 -0.04
CA ASP A 420 -19.88 -5.37 0.89
C ASP A 420 -19.87 -4.91 2.35
N ASP A 421 -18.91 -4.06 2.74
CA ASP A 421 -18.82 -3.47 4.08
C ASP A 421 -20.07 -2.62 4.39
N LEU A 422 -20.42 -1.69 3.50
CA LEU A 422 -21.62 -0.86 3.62
C LEU A 422 -22.90 -1.69 3.71
N ARG A 423 -22.99 -2.78 2.92
CA ARG A 423 -24.13 -3.70 2.97
C ARG A 423 -24.23 -4.41 4.31
N GLN A 424 -23.12 -4.87 4.87
CA GLN A 424 -23.09 -5.53 6.17
C GLN A 424 -23.45 -4.54 7.29
N ASP A 425 -22.94 -3.32 7.22
CA ASP A 425 -23.25 -2.27 8.17
C ASP A 425 -24.73 -1.89 8.16
N VAL A 426 -25.32 -1.64 6.98
CA VAL A 426 -26.74 -1.33 6.87
C VAL A 426 -27.61 -2.48 7.39
N ALA A 427 -27.26 -3.72 7.07
CA ALA A 427 -27.96 -4.89 7.60
C ALA A 427 -27.81 -5.02 9.13
N SER A 428 -26.65 -4.67 9.68
CA SER A 428 -26.40 -4.64 11.12
C SER A 428 -27.22 -3.54 11.81
N LEU A 429 -27.16 -2.31 11.30
CA LEU A 429 -27.89 -1.16 11.80
C LEU A 429 -29.39 -1.41 11.75
N ASN A 430 -29.94 -1.89 10.64
CA ASN A 430 -31.36 -2.15 10.52
C ASN A 430 -31.87 -3.19 11.53
N ARG A 431 -31.05 -4.22 11.84
CA ARG A 431 -31.36 -5.19 12.90
C ARG A 431 -31.37 -4.55 14.29
N GLN A 432 -30.39 -3.71 14.60
CA GLN A 432 -30.32 -3.02 15.90
C GLN A 432 -31.44 -1.97 16.06
N ILE A 433 -31.76 -1.25 14.97
CA ILE A 433 -32.84 -0.26 14.94
C ILE A 433 -34.19 -0.93 15.18
N SER A 434 -34.43 -2.07 14.52
CA SER A 434 -35.69 -2.82 14.56
C SER A 434 -35.83 -3.75 15.79
N ALA A 435 -34.82 -3.82 16.66
CA ALA A 435 -34.87 -4.66 17.86
C ALA A 435 -36.01 -4.21 18.79
N ALA A 436 -36.91 -5.14 19.11
CA ALA A 436 -38.03 -4.88 20.00
C ALA A 436 -37.57 -4.85 21.46
N GLY A 437 -38.13 -3.93 22.26
CA GLY A 437 -37.89 -3.83 23.70
C GLY A 437 -37.24 -2.51 24.13
N LEU A 438 -37.04 -2.36 25.44
CA LEU A 438 -36.29 -1.24 26.02
C LEU A 438 -34.79 -1.44 25.76
N ARG A 439 -34.13 -0.46 25.16
CA ARG A 439 -32.67 -0.50 24.95
C ARG A 439 -31.95 -0.20 26.26
N SER A 440 -31.03 -1.08 26.64
CA SER A 440 -30.11 -0.82 27.75
C SER A 440 -29.11 0.30 27.38
N PRO A 441 -28.41 0.88 28.37
CA PRO A 441 -27.31 1.79 28.10
C PRO A 441 -26.22 1.16 27.21
N GLU A 442 -25.92 -0.12 27.38
CA GLU A 442 -24.94 -0.86 26.56
C GLU A 442 -25.41 -0.99 25.11
N ASP A 443 -26.69 -1.29 24.88
CA ASP A 443 -27.28 -1.34 23.54
C ASP A 443 -27.17 0.02 22.82
N LYS A 444 -27.35 1.13 23.56
CA LYS A 444 -27.19 2.47 23.00
C LYS A 444 -25.74 2.78 22.63
N HIS A 445 -24.76 2.40 23.46
CA HIS A 445 -23.33 2.55 23.12
C HIS A 445 -22.95 1.72 21.89
N ASN A 446 -23.42 0.47 21.81
CA ASN A 446 -23.17 -0.40 20.65
C ASN A 446 -23.78 0.15 19.36
N LEU A 447 -24.97 0.76 19.47
CA LEU A 447 -25.63 1.41 18.35
C LEU A 447 -24.89 2.67 17.90
N ILE A 448 -24.42 3.51 18.84
CA ILE A 448 -23.55 4.66 18.55
C ILE A 448 -22.29 4.21 17.82
N ALA A 449 -21.58 3.20 18.34
CA ALA A 449 -20.39 2.66 17.72
C ALA A 449 -20.66 2.13 16.30
N SER A 450 -21.83 1.52 16.09
CA SER A 450 -22.26 1.04 14.77
C SER A 450 -22.50 2.19 13.78
N TYR A 451 -23.11 3.29 14.22
CA TYR A 451 -23.27 4.49 13.38
C TYR A 451 -21.94 5.16 13.05
N LEU A 452 -21.04 5.31 14.03
CA LEU A 452 -19.73 5.92 13.81
C LEU A 452 -18.87 5.07 12.86
N ARG A 453 -18.88 3.74 13.02
CA ARG A 453 -18.24 2.81 12.08
C ARG A 453 -18.78 2.97 10.66
N PHE A 454 -20.11 2.95 10.52
CA PHE A 454 -20.74 3.10 9.21
C PHE A 454 -20.47 4.46 8.56
N ALA A 455 -20.44 5.54 9.35
CA ALA A 455 -20.06 6.86 8.86
C ALA A 455 -18.60 6.86 8.35
N LEU A 456 -17.69 6.21 9.08
CA LEU A 456 -16.29 6.06 8.66
C LEU A 456 -16.16 5.22 7.36
N ASP A 457 -16.94 4.15 7.21
CA ASP A 457 -16.94 3.34 5.98
C ASP A 457 -17.56 4.07 4.78
N CYS A 458 -18.54 4.94 5.02
CA CYS A 458 -19.01 5.90 4.02
C CYS A 458 -17.88 6.88 3.62
N VAL A 459 -17.15 7.45 4.59
CA VAL A 459 -16.03 8.38 4.32
C VAL A 459 -14.88 7.70 3.56
N ARG A 460 -14.49 6.48 3.95
CA ARG A 460 -13.52 5.65 3.20
C ARG A 460 -13.96 5.44 1.74
N SER A 461 -15.25 5.15 1.55
CA SER A 461 -15.83 4.99 0.22
C SER A 461 -15.81 6.30 -0.58
N GLN A 462 -16.07 7.45 0.05
CA GLN A 462 -15.97 8.76 -0.59
C GLN A 462 -14.52 9.07 -1.01
N ILE A 463 -13.53 8.82 -0.15
CA ILE A 463 -12.11 8.98 -0.47
C ILE A 463 -11.75 8.14 -1.71
N PHE A 464 -12.14 6.87 -1.72
CA PHE A 464 -11.92 5.99 -2.88
C PHE A 464 -12.53 6.57 -4.15
N VAL A 465 -13.81 6.97 -4.12
CA VAL A 465 -14.54 7.48 -5.28
C VAL A 465 -13.91 8.77 -5.81
N ARG A 466 -13.47 9.66 -4.90
CA ARG A 466 -12.78 10.90 -5.24
C ARG A 466 -11.45 10.63 -5.94
N LEU A 467 -10.59 9.78 -5.36
CA LEU A 467 -9.29 9.44 -5.93
C LEU A 467 -9.41 8.70 -7.26
N GLU A 468 -10.37 7.79 -7.39
CA GLU A 468 -10.61 7.05 -8.64
C GLU A 468 -11.21 7.95 -9.72
N GLY A 469 -12.12 8.86 -9.34
CA GLY A 469 -12.69 9.86 -10.25
C GLY A 469 -11.63 10.82 -10.81
N LEU A 470 -10.67 11.24 -9.97
CA LEU A 470 -9.52 12.05 -10.43
C LEU A 470 -8.70 11.30 -11.47
N LYS A 471 -8.40 10.01 -11.25
CA LYS A 471 -7.66 9.18 -12.22
C LYS A 471 -8.41 9.06 -13.55
N GLN A 472 -9.72 8.74 -13.52
CA GLN A 472 -10.54 8.63 -14.73
C GLN A 472 -10.57 9.95 -15.53
N ASN A 473 -10.62 11.09 -14.84
CA ASN A 473 -10.59 12.41 -15.48
C ASN A 473 -9.22 12.69 -16.13
N THR A 474 -8.12 12.37 -15.44
CA THR A 474 -6.77 12.53 -15.99
C THR A 474 -6.55 11.65 -17.21
N GLU A 475 -6.96 10.38 -17.16
CA GLU A 475 -6.88 9.46 -18.30
C GLU A 475 -7.69 9.97 -19.50
N THR A 476 -8.92 10.46 -19.25
CA THR A 476 -9.78 11.03 -20.30
C THR A 476 -9.13 12.27 -20.94
N LEU A 477 -8.55 13.16 -20.14
CA LEU A 477 -7.83 14.36 -20.62
C LEU A 477 -6.57 14.00 -21.42
N CYS A 478 -5.83 12.98 -20.99
CA CYS A 478 -4.66 12.48 -21.72
C CYS A 478 -5.05 11.89 -23.08
N LEU A 479 -6.13 11.10 -23.14
CA LEU A 479 -6.66 10.55 -24.39
C LEU A 479 -7.14 11.66 -25.34
N GLN A 480 -7.86 12.67 -24.82
CA GLN A 480 -8.30 13.82 -25.62
C GLN A 480 -7.13 14.64 -26.18
N LYS A 481 -6.06 14.83 -25.41
CA LYS A 481 -4.84 15.50 -25.89
C LYS A 481 -4.10 14.68 -26.94
N ALA A 482 -4.06 13.35 -26.79
CA ALA A 482 -3.48 12.45 -27.79
C ALA A 482 -4.27 12.49 -29.10
N ASP A 483 -5.60 12.42 -29.04
CA ASP A 483 -6.47 12.54 -30.21
C ASP A 483 -6.40 13.92 -30.87
N GLY A 484 -6.29 14.99 -30.07
CA GLY A 484 -6.07 16.35 -30.56
C GLY A 484 -4.74 16.50 -31.32
N ASN A 485 -3.66 15.92 -30.79
CA ASN A 485 -2.36 15.91 -31.44
C ASN A 485 -2.35 15.08 -32.73
N VAL A 486 -3.08 13.95 -32.75
CA VAL A 486 -3.24 13.12 -33.97
C VAL A 486 -4.06 13.85 -35.03
N ARG A 487 -5.12 14.58 -34.64
CA ARG A 487 -5.91 15.40 -35.57
C ARG A 487 -5.11 16.58 -36.12
N GLN A 488 -4.33 17.27 -35.29
CA GLN A 488 -3.41 18.33 -35.74
C GLN A 488 -2.31 17.80 -36.65
N GLN A 489 -1.76 16.61 -36.38
CA GLN A 489 -0.82 15.95 -37.30
C GLN A 489 -1.48 15.58 -38.63
N ALA A 490 -2.72 15.06 -38.61
CA ALA A 490 -3.47 14.74 -39.81
C ALA A 490 -3.78 15.98 -40.68
N GLU A 491 -4.15 17.09 -40.04
CA GLU A 491 -4.37 18.39 -40.71
C GLU A 491 -3.07 18.99 -41.28
N HIS A 492 -1.93 18.82 -40.60
CA HIS A 492 -0.63 19.25 -41.11
C HIS A 492 -0.08 18.38 -42.25
N THR A 493 -0.50 17.11 -42.37
CA THR A 493 -0.05 16.21 -43.45
C THR A 493 -0.82 16.30 -44.76
N GLY A 494 -1.85 17.15 -44.88
CA GLY A 494 -2.43 17.53 -46.17
C GLY A 494 -2.72 16.37 -47.13
N LEU A 495 -3.45 15.34 -46.71
CA LEU A 495 -3.97 14.32 -47.63
C LEU A 495 -5.41 14.65 -48.01
N ALA A 496 -5.53 15.46 -49.06
CA ALA A 496 -6.75 15.57 -49.85
C ALA A 496 -7.10 14.17 -50.39
N SER A 497 -8.14 13.53 -49.87
CA SER A 497 -8.81 12.45 -50.60
C SER A 497 -9.80 13.07 -51.58
N GLN A 498 -9.34 13.22 -52.82
CA GLN A 498 -10.21 13.36 -53.98
C GLN A 498 -11.20 12.19 -54.03
N ARG A 499 -12.48 12.54 -54.14
CA ARG A 499 -13.52 11.65 -54.67
C ARG A 499 -13.07 11.10 -56.02
N LEU A 500 -12.97 9.79 -56.14
CA LEU A 500 -13.11 9.11 -57.43
C LEU A 500 -14.50 8.47 -57.48
N MET A 501 -15.30 8.99 -58.40
CA MET A 501 -16.45 8.30 -58.96
C MET A 501 -16.01 6.96 -59.53
N LEU A 502 -16.73 5.89 -59.17
CA LEU A 502 -17.29 4.89 -60.08
C LEU A 502 -18.28 4.02 -59.30
#